data_AF-A0A6M5JD00-F1
#
_entry.id   AF-A0A6M5JD00-F1
#
_cell.length_a   1.000
_cell.length_b   1.000
_cell.length_c   1.000
_cell.angle_alpha   90.00
_cell.angle_beta   90.00
_cell.angle_gamma   90.00
#
_symmetry.space_group_name_H-M   'P 1'
#
loop_
_entity.id
_entity.type
_entity.pdbx_description
1 polymer ?
#
loop_
_entity_poly.entity_id
_entity_poly.type
_entity_poly.pdbx_seq_one_letter_code
_entity_poly.pdbx_strand_id
1 'polypeptide(L)'
;MSQNALVLQAIALKKCVKATYNRTQVRLAPHILYTRHDELYLDAVTKERDGQPPREVKIGTFKLTGLQDLAVAADQPFEPESIFDPSSEKYQGVTLFAVEQG
;
A
#
# COMPACT_ATOMS: atom_id res chain seq x y z
N MET A 1 -4.98 -5.77 16.10
CA MET A 1 -5.46 -6.16 14.76
C MET A 1 -4.31 -6.78 13.99
N SER A 2 -4.56 -7.72 13.08
CA SER A 2 -3.51 -8.28 12.22
C SER A 2 -3.09 -7.28 11.13
N GLN A 3 -1.88 -7.42 10.57
CA GLN A 3 -1.43 -6.58 9.44
C GLN A 3 -2.40 -6.64 8.26
N ASN A 4 -2.91 -7.84 7.92
CA ASN A 4 -3.86 -8.02 6.83
C ASN A 4 -5.12 -7.18 7.05
N ALA A 5 -5.69 -7.22 8.26
CA ALA A 5 -6.88 -6.42 8.59
C ALA A 5 -6.62 -4.92 8.47
N LEU A 6 -5.44 -4.45 8.91
CA LEU A 6 -5.06 -3.04 8.81
C LEU A 6 -4.87 -2.59 7.35
N VAL A 7 -4.28 -3.41 6.49
CA VAL A 7 -4.14 -3.10 5.06
C VAL A 7 -5.49 -3.08 4.36
N LEU A 8 -6.34 -4.08 4.61
CA LEU A 8 -7.70 -4.11 4.04
C LEU A 8 -8.50 -2.88 4.47
N GLN A 9 -8.45 -2.53 5.76
CA GLN A 9 -9.08 -1.32 6.28
C GLN A 9 -8.54 -0.05 5.59
N ALA A 10 -7.22 0.06 5.43
CA ALA A 10 -6.60 1.22 4.83
C ALA A 10 -7.00 1.40 3.35
N ILE A 11 -7.01 0.32 2.56
CA ILE A 11 -7.45 0.34 1.17
C ILE A 11 -8.94 0.70 1.10
N ALA A 12 -9.79 0.05 1.89
CA ALA A 12 -11.24 0.25 1.86
C ALA A 12 -11.65 1.66 2.25
N LEU A 13 -10.95 2.26 3.21
CA LEU A 13 -11.22 3.62 3.69
C LEU A 13 -10.37 4.69 3.00
N LYS A 14 -9.59 4.32 1.96
CA LYS A 14 -8.66 5.22 1.26
C LYS A 14 -7.76 6.01 2.23
N LYS A 15 -7.23 5.33 3.24
CA LYS A 15 -6.32 5.90 4.26
C LYS A 15 -4.89 5.45 4.04
N CYS A 16 -3.95 6.34 4.27
CA CYS A 16 -2.53 5.98 4.27
C CYS A 16 -2.23 4.98 5.41
N VAL A 17 -1.16 4.21 5.24
CA VAL A 17 -0.54 3.42 6.33
C VAL A 17 0.84 3.99 6.65
N LYS A 18 1.25 3.86 7.89
CA LYS A 18 2.64 4.09 8.34
C LYS A 18 3.25 2.74 8.70
N ALA A 19 4.51 2.55 8.36
CA ALA A 19 5.27 1.36 8.69
C ALA A 19 6.77 1.64 8.66
N THR A 20 7.56 0.71 9.21
CA THR A 20 9.00 0.63 8.98
C THR A 20 9.26 -0.41 7.90
N TYR A 21 9.89 -0.02 6.80
CA TYR A 21 10.28 -0.91 5.70
C TYR A 21 11.77 -0.74 5.40
N ASN A 22 12.53 -1.83 5.39
CA ASN A 22 13.99 -1.80 5.20
C ASN A 22 14.71 -0.77 6.10
N ARG A 23 14.31 -0.70 7.38
CA ARG A 23 14.81 0.25 8.41
C ARG A 23 14.47 1.73 8.18
N THR A 24 13.62 2.05 7.21
CA THR A 24 13.16 3.40 6.93
C THR A 24 11.68 3.54 7.30
N GLN A 25 11.31 4.65 7.94
CA GLN A 25 9.89 4.97 8.12
C GLN A 25 9.27 5.38 6.80
N VAL A 26 8.15 4.78 6.45
CA VAL A 26 7.40 5.08 5.23
C VAL A 26 5.96 5.39 5.57
N ARG A 27 5.39 6.34 4.82
CA ARG A 27 3.95 6.54 4.72
C ARG A 27 3.50 6.16 3.33
N LEU A 28 2.60 5.20 3.23
CA LEU A 28 2.17 4.60 1.97
C LEU A 28 0.69 4.88 1.74
N ALA A 29 0.32 5.20 0.50
CA ALA A 29 -1.05 5.17 -0.01
C ALA A 29 -1.29 3.79 -0.62
N PRO A 30 -1.96 2.86 0.08
CA PRO A 30 -2.12 1.47 -0.35
C PRO A 30 -3.14 1.35 -1.49
N HIS A 31 -2.73 0.81 -2.65
CA HIS A 31 -3.62 0.70 -3.82
C HIS A 31 -4.15 -0.73 -4.01
N ILE A 32 -3.33 -1.75 -3.81
CA ILE A 32 -3.75 -3.13 -4.04
C ILE A 32 -2.96 -4.14 -3.22
N LEU A 33 -3.68 -5.11 -2.66
CA LEU A 33 -3.17 -6.29 -1.97
C LEU A 33 -3.36 -7.51 -2.89
N TYR A 34 -2.29 -8.25 -3.13
CA TYR A 34 -2.29 -9.42 -4.01
C TYR A 34 -1.30 -10.47 -3.53
N THR A 35 -1.41 -11.69 -4.07
CA THR A 35 -0.48 -12.79 -3.80
C THR A 35 0.52 -12.95 -4.94
N ARG A 36 1.76 -13.34 -4.59
CA ARG A 36 2.76 -13.78 -5.56
C ARG A 36 3.64 -14.84 -4.89
N HIS A 37 3.70 -16.04 -5.47
CA HIS A 37 4.42 -17.19 -4.90
C HIS A 37 4.04 -17.46 -3.42
N ASP A 38 2.74 -17.49 -3.12
CA ASP A 38 2.17 -17.69 -1.77
C ASP A 38 2.52 -16.61 -0.73
N GLU A 39 3.13 -15.50 -1.15
CA GLU A 39 3.42 -14.35 -0.29
C GLU A 39 2.50 -13.17 -0.60
N LEU A 40 2.22 -12.36 0.42
CA LEU A 40 1.38 -11.16 0.29
C LEU A 40 2.23 -9.94 -0.07
N TYR A 41 1.78 -9.22 -1.09
CA TYR A 41 2.38 -7.97 -1.55
C TYR A 41 1.35 -6.85 -1.55
N LEU A 42 1.83 -5.67 -1.14
CA LEU A 42 1.11 -4.41 -1.19
C LEU A 42 1.77 -3.52 -2.23
N ASP A 43 1.03 -3.18 -3.28
CA ASP A 43 1.44 -2.11 -4.19
C ASP A 43 0.84 -0.80 -3.72
N ALA A 44 1.70 0.20 -3.53
CA ALA A 44 1.37 1.46 -2.89
C ALA A 44 2.24 2.61 -3.40
N VAL A 45 1.69 3.83 -3.39
CA VAL A 45 2.49 5.04 -3.62
C VAL A 45 3.11 5.49 -2.31
N THR A 46 4.43 5.68 -2.29
CA THR A 46 5.10 6.29 -1.13
C THR A 46 4.73 7.77 -1.07
N LYS A 47 4.17 8.22 0.05
CA LYS A 47 3.86 9.64 0.29
C LYS A 47 4.96 10.34 1.08
N GLU A 48 5.60 9.62 2.01
CA GLU A 48 6.77 10.07 2.74
C GLU A 48 7.76 8.93 2.97
N ARG A 49 9.04 9.29 3.02
CA ARG A 49 10.15 8.44 3.42
C ARG A 49 11.01 9.22 4.42
N ASP A 50 11.12 8.74 5.65
CA ASP A 50 11.76 9.44 6.77
C ASP A 50 11.31 10.91 6.90
N GLY A 51 9.99 11.13 6.77
CA GLY A 51 9.36 12.45 6.84
C GLY A 51 9.56 13.35 5.62
N GLN A 52 10.29 12.90 4.60
CA GLN A 52 10.51 13.64 3.36
C GLN A 52 9.59 13.12 2.24
N PRO A 53 9.03 14.00 1.39
CA PRO A 53 8.30 13.55 0.21
C PRO A 53 9.22 12.77 -0.75
N PRO A 54 8.69 11.79 -1.50
CA PRO A 54 9.47 11.11 -2.52
C PRO A 54 9.87 12.10 -3.64
N ARG A 55 11.01 11.84 -4.28
CA ARG A 55 11.45 12.63 -5.44
C ARG A 55 10.57 12.45 -6.67
N GLU A 56 9.97 11.26 -6.79
CA GLU A 56 9.13 10.86 -7.91
C GLU A 56 7.93 10.07 -7.38
N VAL A 57 6.76 10.32 -7.95
CA VAL A 57 5.54 9.55 -7.66
C VAL A 57 5.59 8.26 -8.48
N LYS A 58 5.58 7.12 -7.79
CA LYS A 58 5.56 5.79 -8.41
C LYS A 58 4.85 4.78 -7.53
N ILE A 59 4.31 3.74 -8.15
CA ILE A 59 3.83 2.55 -7.45
C ILE A 59 5.04 1.72 -7.05
N GLY A 60 5.22 1.55 -5.73
CA GLY A 60 6.21 0.64 -5.15
C GLY A 60 5.55 -0.66 -4.71
N THR A 61 6.31 -1.76 -4.79
CA THR A 61 5.88 -3.07 -4.32
C THR A 61 6.52 -3.38 -2.97
N PHE A 62 5.70 -3.66 -1.97
CA PHE A 62 6.11 -3.92 -0.59
C PHE A 62 5.66 -5.31 -0.17
N LYS A 63 6.60 -6.16 0.27
CA LYS A 63 6.25 -7.44 0.88
C LYS A 63 5.58 -7.16 2.23
N LEU A 64 4.37 -7.69 2.45
CA LEU A 64 3.57 -7.34 3.63
C LEU A 64 4.29 -7.70 4.93
N THR A 65 4.95 -8.87 4.98
CA THR A 65 5.72 -9.31 6.15
C THR A 65 6.95 -8.44 6.44
N GLY A 66 7.39 -7.61 5.49
CA GLY A 66 8.47 -6.64 5.69
C GLY A 66 8.00 -5.29 6.27
N LEU A 67 6.70 -5.02 6.32
CA LEU A 67 6.13 -3.77 6.83
C LEU A 67 5.95 -3.83 8.36
N GLN A 68 7.01 -3.53 9.10
CA GLN A 68 6.99 -3.57 10.56
C GLN A 68 6.21 -2.38 11.14
N ASP A 69 5.65 -2.56 12.35
CA ASP A 69 4.88 -1.52 13.06
C ASP A 69 3.75 -0.87 12.23
N LEU A 70 3.14 -1.67 11.34
CA LEU A 70 2.11 -1.20 10.43
C LEU A 70 0.90 -0.63 11.20
N ALA A 71 0.50 0.59 10.86
CA ALA A 71 -0.67 1.26 11.41
C ALA A 71 -1.40 2.08 10.35
N VAL A 72 -2.73 2.18 10.45
CA VAL A 72 -3.53 3.08 9.61
C VAL A 72 -3.39 4.51 10.12
N ALA A 73 -3.06 5.45 9.21
CA ALA A 73 -3.01 6.86 9.53
C ALA A 73 -4.41 7.47 9.44
N ALA A 74 -5.08 7.62 10.59
CA ALA A 74 -6.50 8.00 10.67
C ALA A 74 -6.85 9.31 9.93
N ASP A 75 -5.95 10.30 9.97
CA ASP A 75 -6.16 11.67 9.46
C ASP A 75 -5.40 11.94 8.15
N GLN A 76 -4.93 10.91 7.47
CA GLN A 76 -4.16 11.04 6.23
C GLN A 76 -4.82 10.22 5.10
N PRO A 77 -5.92 10.72 4.51
CA PRO A 77 -6.54 10.07 3.36
C PRO A 77 -5.62 10.14 2.13
N PHE A 78 -5.90 9.33 1.12
CA PHE A 78 -5.32 9.44 -0.21
C PHE A 78 -6.39 9.29 -1.27
N GLU A 79 -6.18 9.95 -2.41
CA GLU A 79 -6.92 9.63 -3.64
C GLU A 79 -6.13 8.59 -4.44
N PRO A 80 -6.80 7.60 -5.07
CA PRO A 80 -6.15 6.65 -5.96
C PRO A 80 -5.35 7.39 -7.04
N GLU A 81 -4.08 7.04 -7.17
CA GLU A 81 -3.15 7.72 -8.07
C GLU A 81 -3.43 7.30 -9.51
N SER A 82 -3.42 8.26 -10.44
CA SER A 82 -3.71 7.99 -11.86
C SER A 82 -2.72 7.04 -12.53
N ILE A 83 -1.53 6.89 -11.95
CA ILE A 83 -0.50 5.95 -12.39
C ILE A 83 -0.79 4.50 -11.97
N PHE A 84 -1.81 4.26 -11.14
CA PHE A 84 -2.24 2.93 -10.74
C PHE A 84 -3.21 2.36 -11.78
N ASP A 85 -2.82 1.26 -12.40
CA ASP A 85 -3.66 0.47 -13.29
C ASP A 85 -4.03 -0.86 -12.61
N PRO A 86 -5.26 -1.03 -12.09
CA PRO A 86 -5.70 -2.27 -11.46
C PRO A 86 -5.86 -3.43 -12.46
N SER A 87 -5.92 -3.16 -13.77
CA SER A 87 -6.09 -4.17 -14.82
C SER A 87 -4.78 -4.80 -15.31
N SER A 88 -3.65 -4.28 -14.85
CA SER A 88 -2.31 -4.77 -15.19
C SER A 88 -2.18 -6.29 -15.02
N GLU A 89 -1.54 -6.95 -15.98
CA GLU A 89 -1.39 -8.41 -16.05
C GLU A 89 -0.89 -9.04 -14.75
N LYS A 90 0.01 -8.35 -14.02
CA LYS A 90 0.58 -8.85 -12.76
C LYS A 90 -0.45 -9.05 -11.63
N TYR A 91 -1.65 -8.48 -11.75
CA TYR A 91 -2.73 -8.56 -10.76
C TYR A 91 -3.80 -9.59 -11.13
N GLN A 92 -3.81 -10.08 -12.37
CA GLN A 92 -4.84 -10.98 -12.87
C GLN A 92 -4.79 -12.33 -12.14
N GLY A 93 -5.93 -12.74 -11.58
CA GLY A 93 -6.08 -14.00 -10.85
C GLY A 93 -5.42 -14.07 -9.48
N VAL A 94 -4.73 -13.02 -9.03
CA VAL A 94 -3.99 -12.99 -7.76
C VAL A 94 -4.38 -11.83 -6.84
N THR A 95 -5.26 -10.95 -7.29
CA THR A 95 -5.76 -9.82 -6.50
C THR A 95 -6.64 -10.30 -5.35
N LEU A 96 -6.37 -9.80 -4.15
CA LEU A 96 -7.20 -10.03 -2.97
C LEU A 96 -8.10 -8.84 -2.67
N PHE A 97 -7.57 -7.63 -2.81
CA PHE A 97 -8.32 -6.40 -2.57
C PHE A 97 -7.64 -5.21 -3.25
N ALA A 98 -8.41 -4.38 -3.94
CA ALA A 98 -7.92 -3.19 -4.63
C ALA A 98 -8.74 -1.97 -4.21
N VAL A 99 -8.10 -0.80 -4.27
CA VAL A 99 -8.78 0.48 -4.04
C VAL A 99 -9.78 0.73 -5.17
N GLU A 100 -10.97 1.20 -4.82
CA GLU A 100 -11.98 1.59 -5.79
C GLU A 100 -11.55 2.89 -6.51
N GLN A 101 -11.39 2.79 -7.83
CA GLN A 101 -11.31 3.94 -8.72
C GLN A 101 -12.74 4.36 -9.05
N GLY A 102 -13.08 5.61 -8.75
CA GLY A 102 -14.41 6.16 -9.01
C GLY A 102 -14.72 6.35 -10.49
#